data_AF-A0AAN8G1A1-F1
#
_entry.id   AF-A0AAN8G1A1-F1
#
_cell.length_a   1.000
_cell.length_b   1.000
_cell.length_c   1.000
_cell.angle_alpha   90.00
_cell.angle_beta   90.00
_cell.angle_gamma   90.00
#
_symmetry.space_group_name_H-M   'P 1'
#
loop_
_entity.id
_entity.type
_entity.pdbx_description
1 polymer ?
#
loop_
_entity_poly.entity_id
_entity_poly.type
_entity_poly.pdbx_seq_one_letter_code
_entity_poly.pdbx_strand_id
1 'polypeptide(L)'
;MVREPQERFLSGFMFMCTPNNTVNSTCEGCIDDIQCALRTVIEQARRRCHFQKNMDSIRIFKYSPHDKTRTLTDLTTVLKEGGVEKSDIHFIISHISQHSTRHATYRNKRTDFFRQQLKKPHMQKMLVQVYHAYNYIFNFPEKLLYWDYVLFDYPLPDLYEAHSLSSSNKLLLNNEK
;
A
#
# COMPACT_ATOMS: atom_id res chain seq x y z
N MET A 1 4.73 -3.17 -13.03
CA MET A 1 5.26 -2.39 -11.89
C MET A 1 4.09 -2.05 -11.01
N VAL A 2 4.03 -2.63 -9.80
CA VAL A 2 3.11 -2.16 -8.75
C VAL A 2 3.48 -0.70 -8.48
N ARG A 3 2.50 0.15 -8.13
CA ARG A 3 2.81 1.54 -7.74
C ARG A 3 3.20 1.55 -6.26
N GLU A 4 4.13 2.43 -5.89
CA GLU A 4 4.48 2.64 -4.48
C GLU A 4 3.21 2.83 -3.62
N PRO A 5 3.16 2.32 -2.38
CA PRO A 5 1.95 2.35 -1.56
C PRO A 5 1.34 3.75 -1.44
N GLN A 6 2.19 4.77 -1.24
CA GLN A 6 1.81 6.18 -1.23
C GLN A 6 1.19 6.70 -2.54
N GLU A 7 1.69 6.26 -3.71
CA GLU A 7 1.12 6.62 -5.01
C GLU A 7 -0.20 5.90 -5.28
N ARG A 8 -0.39 4.69 -4.74
CA ARG A 8 -1.69 3.99 -4.79
C ARG A 8 -2.73 4.70 -3.95
N PHE A 9 -2.39 5.06 -2.72
CA PHE A 9 -3.25 5.87 -1.86
C PHE A 9 -3.60 7.21 -2.53
N LEU A 10 -2.59 7.93 -3.03
CA LEU A 10 -2.79 9.20 -3.73
C LEU A 10 -3.71 9.04 -4.94
N SER A 11 -3.53 7.99 -5.74
CA SER A 11 -4.39 7.72 -6.89
C SER A 11 -5.85 7.49 -6.47
N GLY A 12 -6.09 6.74 -5.39
CA GLY A 12 -7.44 6.53 -4.85
C GLY A 12 -8.05 7.81 -4.29
N PHE A 13 -7.27 8.60 -3.55
CA PHE A 13 -7.69 9.90 -3.04
C PHE A 13 -8.06 10.85 -4.18
N MET A 14 -7.22 10.98 -5.21
CA MET A 14 -7.53 11.83 -6.36
C MET A 14 -8.78 11.36 -7.11
N PHE A 15 -9.02 10.06 -7.15
CA PHE A 15 -10.20 9.49 -7.79
C PHE A 15 -11.48 9.67 -6.98
N MET A 16 -11.43 9.65 -5.64
CA MET A 16 -12.62 9.66 -4.78
C MET A 16 -12.90 11.00 -4.10
N CYS A 17 -11.86 11.83 -3.89
CA CYS A 17 -11.89 12.96 -2.98
C CYS A 17 -11.55 14.30 -3.64
N THR A 18 -11.52 14.33 -4.97
CA THR A 18 -11.39 15.58 -5.71
C THR A 18 -12.77 16.26 -5.84
N PRO A 19 -12.86 17.59 -5.68
CA PRO A 19 -14.08 18.33 -5.95
C PRO A 19 -14.59 18.10 -7.38
N ASN A 20 -15.92 18.08 -7.56
CA ASN A 20 -16.58 17.83 -8.85
C ASN A 20 -16.28 16.45 -9.46
N ASN A 21 -16.03 15.46 -8.61
CA ASN A 21 -15.95 14.08 -9.05
C ASN A 21 -17.29 13.62 -9.64
N THR A 22 -17.23 12.90 -10.77
CA THR A 22 -18.41 12.31 -11.42
C THR A 22 -18.91 11.06 -10.71
N VAL A 23 -18.07 10.47 -9.85
CA VAL A 23 -18.46 9.36 -8.99
C VAL A 23 -19.14 9.92 -7.75
N ASN A 24 -20.35 9.45 -7.45
CA ASN A 24 -21.12 9.81 -6.24
C ASN A 24 -20.47 9.19 -4.98
N SER A 25 -19.24 9.60 -4.69
CA SER A 25 -18.47 9.17 -3.53
C SER A 25 -18.57 10.25 -2.47
N THR A 26 -18.97 9.86 -1.25
CA THR A 26 -19.03 10.76 -0.10
C THR A 26 -17.64 11.23 0.35
N CYS A 27 -16.56 10.59 -0.14
CA CYS A 27 -15.18 10.74 0.35
C CYS A 27 -15.10 10.67 1.89
N GLU A 28 -16.10 10.06 2.54
CA GLU A 28 -16.26 10.08 3.99
C GLU A 28 -16.13 11.48 4.62
N GLY A 29 -16.54 12.53 3.90
CA GLY A 29 -16.42 13.93 4.33
C GLY A 29 -15.03 14.56 4.20
N CYS A 30 -14.04 13.86 3.64
CA CYS A 30 -12.65 14.30 3.51
C CYS A 30 -12.32 14.97 2.16
N ILE A 31 -13.29 15.64 1.52
CA ILE A 31 -13.09 16.26 0.21
C ILE A 31 -11.94 17.27 0.30
N ASP A 32 -10.97 17.13 -0.59
CA ASP A 32 -9.76 17.96 -0.64
C ASP A 32 -8.85 17.92 0.61
N ASP A 33 -9.11 17.02 1.54
CA ASP A 33 -8.31 16.83 2.75
C ASP A 33 -7.67 15.43 2.75
N ILE A 34 -6.44 15.37 2.22
CA ILE A 34 -5.68 14.11 2.13
C ILE A 34 -5.32 13.55 3.51
N GLN A 35 -5.21 14.39 4.53
CA GLN A 35 -4.88 13.96 5.88
C GLN A 35 -6.11 13.33 6.54
N CYS A 36 -7.28 13.96 6.41
CA CYS A 36 -8.56 13.38 6.80
C CYS A 36 -8.76 12.03 6.12
N ALA A 37 -8.60 11.96 4.79
CA ALA A 37 -8.79 10.73 4.03
C ALA A 37 -7.84 9.63 4.52
N LEU A 38 -6.58 9.95 4.79
CA LEU A 38 -5.61 8.99 5.31
C LEU A 38 -5.99 8.48 6.71
N ARG A 39 -6.45 9.37 7.61
CA ARG A 39 -6.95 8.97 8.94
C ARG A 39 -8.14 8.04 8.83
N THR A 40 -9.11 8.36 7.98
CA THR A 40 -10.31 7.54 7.79
C THR A 40 -9.97 6.15 7.27
N VAL A 41 -9.05 6.03 6.31
CA VAL A 41 -8.60 4.72 5.82
C VAL A 41 -7.92 3.90 6.92
N ILE A 42 -7.08 4.53 7.75
CA ILE A 42 -6.44 3.88 8.90
C ILE A 42 -7.50 3.35 9.88
N GLU A 43 -8.50 4.18 10.23
CA GLU A 43 -9.60 3.78 11.12
C GLU A 43 -10.43 2.63 10.54
N GLN A 44 -10.71 2.64 9.24
CA GLN A 44 -11.44 1.56 8.58
C GLN A 44 -10.65 0.25 8.56
N ALA A 45 -9.35 0.31 8.29
CA ALA A 45 -8.49 -0.87 8.29
C ALA A 45 -8.40 -1.50 9.68
N ARG A 46 -8.32 -0.69 10.75
CA ARG A 46 -8.37 -1.17 12.13
C ARG A 46 -9.60 -2.03 12.41
N ARG A 47 -10.76 -1.60 11.93
CA ARG A 47 -12.03 -2.33 12.12
C ARG A 47 -12.12 -3.63 11.30
N ARG A 48 -11.25 -3.83 10.31
CA ARG A 48 -11.36 -4.92 9.32
C ARG A 48 -10.16 -5.88 9.33
N CYS A 49 -9.21 -5.73 10.26
CA CYS A 49 -7.94 -6.47 10.25
C CYS A 49 -8.07 -7.92 10.78
N HIS A 50 -8.37 -8.85 9.87
CA HIS A 50 -7.93 -10.26 9.96
C HIS A 50 -6.94 -10.61 8.85
N PHE A 51 -6.29 -9.60 8.24
CA PHE A 51 -5.37 -9.79 7.12
C PHE A 51 -4.19 -10.69 7.50
N GLN A 52 -3.52 -10.41 8.63
CA GLN A 52 -2.39 -11.20 9.11
C GLN A 52 -2.76 -12.69 9.29
N LYS A 53 -3.98 -12.99 9.76
CA LYS A 53 -4.43 -14.37 9.98
C LYS A 53 -4.56 -15.19 8.70
N ASN A 54 -4.71 -14.51 7.56
CA ASN A 54 -4.88 -15.14 6.26
C ASN A 54 -3.69 -14.87 5.34
N MET A 55 -2.58 -14.33 5.85
CA MET A 55 -1.46 -13.95 5.01
C MET A 55 -0.82 -15.17 4.33
N ASP A 56 -0.76 -16.29 5.04
CA ASP A 56 -0.20 -17.55 4.53
C ASP A 56 -1.08 -18.21 3.44
N SER A 57 -2.37 -17.83 3.34
CA SER A 57 -3.27 -18.31 2.30
C SER A 57 -3.32 -17.41 1.06
N ILE A 58 -2.58 -16.29 1.06
CA ILE A 58 -2.55 -15.34 -0.06
C ILE A 58 -1.38 -15.67 -0.99
N ARG A 59 -1.68 -15.87 -2.28
CA ARG A 59 -0.70 -15.94 -3.36
C ARG A 59 -0.64 -14.61 -4.10
N ILE A 60 0.53 -14.00 -4.14
CA ILE A 60 0.78 -12.75 -4.87
C ILE A 60 1.47 -13.08 -6.20
N PHE A 61 0.93 -12.59 -7.31
CA PHE A 61 1.61 -12.56 -8.60
C PHE A 61 1.83 -11.12 -9.05
N LYS A 62 2.93 -10.87 -9.78
CA LYS A 62 3.34 -9.50 -10.15
C LYS A 62 2.75 -9.10 -11.50
N TYR A 63 1.98 -8.00 -11.53
CA TYR A 63 1.52 -7.40 -12.77
C TYR A 63 2.64 -6.65 -13.50
N SER A 64 2.89 -7.03 -14.76
CA SER A 64 3.82 -6.35 -15.66
C SER A 64 3.09 -5.70 -16.84
N PRO A 65 3.00 -4.35 -16.90
CA PRO A 65 2.32 -3.66 -18.00
C PRO A 65 3.05 -3.83 -19.34
N HIS A 66 4.37 -4.07 -19.33
CA HIS A 66 5.19 -4.28 -20.52
C HIS A 66 5.30 -5.75 -20.92
N ASP A 67 4.90 -6.67 -20.03
CA ASP A 67 4.95 -8.11 -20.25
C ASP A 67 3.61 -8.73 -19.86
N LYS A 68 2.64 -8.53 -20.75
CA LYS A 68 1.27 -9.04 -20.60
C LYS A 68 1.24 -10.57 -20.63
N THR A 69 2.10 -11.18 -21.45
CA THR A 69 2.20 -12.64 -21.57
C THR A 69 2.60 -13.26 -20.24
N ARG A 70 3.68 -12.77 -19.61
CA ARG A 70 4.09 -13.24 -18.29
C ARG A 70 3.01 -13.04 -17.24
N THR A 71 2.37 -11.87 -17.24
CA THR A 71 1.27 -11.56 -16.31
C THR A 71 0.12 -12.58 -16.43
N LEU A 72 -0.29 -12.92 -17.65
CA LEU A 72 -1.37 -13.89 -17.88
C LEU A 72 -0.95 -15.32 -17.55
N THR A 73 0.31 -15.68 -17.80
CA THR A 73 0.88 -16.98 -17.40
C THR A 73 0.90 -17.12 -15.88
N ASP A 74 1.44 -16.14 -15.16
CA ASP A 74 1.53 -16.15 -13.70
C ASP A 74 0.14 -16.21 -13.07
N LEU A 75 -0.83 -15.43 -13.59
CA LEU A 75 -2.22 -15.48 -13.15
C LEU A 75 -2.85 -16.86 -13.40
N THR A 76 -2.62 -17.45 -14.57
CA THR A 76 -3.15 -18.79 -14.90
C THR A 76 -2.62 -19.84 -13.93
N THR A 77 -1.33 -19.78 -13.57
CA THR A 77 -0.71 -20.69 -12.61
C THR A 77 -1.36 -20.56 -11.23
N VAL A 78 -1.50 -19.33 -10.73
CA VAL A 78 -2.13 -19.08 -9.42
C VAL A 78 -3.58 -19.59 -9.37
N LEU A 79 -4.37 -19.37 -10.43
CA LEU A 79 -5.75 -19.84 -10.47
C LEU A 79 -5.84 -21.37 -10.52
N LYS A 80 -4.94 -22.04 -11.24
CA LYS A 80 -4.86 -23.51 -11.27
C LYS A 80 -4.49 -24.08 -9.91
N GLU A 81 -3.49 -23.52 -9.25
CA GLU A 81 -3.08 -23.92 -7.90
C GLU A 81 -4.19 -23.68 -6.86
N GLY A 82 -5.00 -22.63 -7.07
CA GLY A 82 -6.19 -22.35 -6.27
C GLY A 82 -7.39 -23.24 -6.56
N GLY A 83 -7.29 -24.20 -7.49
CA GLY A 83 -8.36 -25.15 -7.81
C GLY A 83 -9.52 -24.57 -8.63
N VAL A 84 -9.32 -23.44 -9.32
CA VAL A 84 -10.35 -22.82 -10.17
C VAL A 84 -10.59 -23.69 -11.42
N GLU A 85 -11.84 -23.81 -11.84
CA GLU A 85 -12.20 -24.62 -13.01
C GLU A 85 -11.56 -24.07 -14.30
N LYS A 86 -11.18 -24.96 -15.22
CA LYS A 86 -10.53 -24.56 -16.49
C LYS A 86 -11.39 -23.60 -17.33
N SER A 87 -12.71 -23.76 -17.29
CA SER A 87 -13.68 -22.90 -17.99
C SER A 87 -13.64 -21.46 -17.46
N ASP A 88 -13.67 -21.29 -16.14
CA ASP A 88 -13.57 -20.00 -15.45
C ASP A 88 -12.20 -19.35 -15.67
N ILE A 89 -11.12 -20.13 -15.61
CA ILE A 89 -9.77 -19.63 -15.93
C ILE A 89 -9.75 -19.07 -17.35
N HIS A 90 -10.30 -19.81 -18.32
CA HIS A 90 -10.36 -19.36 -19.70
C HIS A 90 -11.16 -18.06 -19.84
N PHE A 91 -12.32 -17.97 -19.17
CA PHE A 91 -13.14 -16.77 -19.14
C PHE A 91 -12.36 -15.57 -18.58
N ILE A 92 -11.75 -15.70 -17.39
CA ILE A 92 -10.99 -14.64 -16.73
C ILE A 92 -9.83 -14.15 -17.61
N ILE A 93 -9.03 -15.09 -18.15
CA ILE A 93 -7.87 -14.75 -18.98
C ILE A 93 -8.31 -14.06 -20.28
N SER A 94 -9.37 -14.54 -20.92
CA SER A 94 -9.91 -13.91 -22.13
C SER A 94 -10.36 -12.47 -21.87
N HIS A 95 -11.09 -12.25 -20.77
CA HIS A 95 -11.61 -10.94 -20.42
C HIS A 95 -10.51 -9.92 -20.11
N ILE A 96 -9.51 -10.32 -19.31
CA ILE A 96 -8.35 -9.49 -18.96
C ILE A 96 -7.47 -9.22 -20.19
N SER A 97 -7.36 -10.18 -21.11
CA SER A 97 -6.58 -10.01 -22.33
C SER A 97 -7.20 -9.00 -23.30
N GLN A 98 -8.52 -8.81 -23.30
CA GLN A 98 -9.21 -7.94 -24.26
C GLN A 98 -9.35 -6.50 -23.78
N HIS A 99 -9.36 -6.28 -22.47
CA HIS A 99 -9.62 -4.95 -21.90
C HIS A 99 -8.35 -4.37 -21.29
N SER A 100 -7.97 -3.17 -21.73
CA SER A 100 -6.99 -2.35 -21.02
C SER A 100 -7.73 -1.15 -20.42
N THR A 101 -7.62 -0.97 -19.11
CA THR A 101 -8.15 0.22 -18.47
C THR A 101 -7.18 1.37 -18.67
N ARG A 102 -7.60 2.45 -19.32
CA ARG A 102 -6.84 3.71 -19.29
C ARG A 102 -6.81 4.20 -17.85
N HIS A 103 -5.63 4.21 -17.22
CA HIS A 103 -5.48 4.79 -15.89
C HIS A 103 -5.57 6.32 -16.00
N ALA A 104 -6.67 6.89 -15.50
CA ALA A 104 -7.02 8.30 -15.64
C ALA A 104 -6.17 9.27 -14.79
N THR A 105 -5.27 8.79 -13.94
CA THR A 105 -4.37 9.66 -13.17
C THR A 105 -3.15 10.07 -13.99
N TYR A 106 -3.41 10.84 -15.05
CA TYR A 106 -2.40 11.58 -15.82
C TYR A 106 -2.02 12.85 -15.04
N ARG A 107 -0.72 13.19 -15.06
CA ARG A 107 -0.08 14.29 -14.32
C ARG A 107 -0.95 15.56 -14.29
N ASN A 108 -1.41 15.94 -13.11
CA ASN A 108 -2.10 17.21 -12.89
C ASN A 108 -1.44 17.93 -11.69
N LYS A 109 -1.47 19.27 -11.68
CA LYS A 109 -0.84 20.10 -10.64
C LYS A 109 -1.34 19.78 -9.23
N ARG A 110 -2.58 19.29 -9.11
CA ARG A 110 -3.22 18.91 -7.85
C ARG A 110 -2.63 17.61 -7.28
N THR A 111 -2.37 16.62 -8.13
CA THR A 111 -1.67 15.39 -7.79
C THR A 111 -0.26 15.70 -7.28
N ASP A 112 0.43 16.64 -7.93
CA ASP A 112 1.78 17.05 -7.49
C ASP A 112 1.74 17.75 -6.12
N PHE A 113 0.75 18.63 -5.90
CA PHE A 113 0.53 19.26 -4.60
C PHE A 113 0.32 18.22 -3.49
N PHE A 114 -0.58 17.27 -3.69
CA PHE A 114 -0.86 16.24 -2.69
C PHE A 114 0.28 15.24 -2.51
N ARG A 115 1.02 14.93 -3.57
CA ARG A 115 2.27 14.17 -3.47
C ARG A 115 3.28 14.86 -2.54
N GLN A 116 3.42 16.18 -2.64
CA GLN A 116 4.28 16.95 -1.73
C GLN A 116 3.77 16.92 -0.29
N GLN A 117 2.45 16.96 -0.07
CA GLN A 117 1.87 16.80 1.28
C GLN A 117 2.22 15.43 1.88
N LEU A 118 2.09 14.34 1.10
CA LEU A 118 2.40 12.99 1.55
C LEU A 118 3.87 12.80 1.92
N LYS A 119 4.80 13.55 1.32
CA LYS A 119 6.24 13.52 1.66
C LYS A 119 6.57 14.14 3.01
N LYS A 120 5.65 14.89 3.64
CA LYS A 120 5.91 15.50 4.96
C LYS A 120 6.15 14.42 6.02
N PRO A 121 7.08 14.62 6.98
CA PRO A 121 7.43 13.60 7.98
C PRO A 121 6.24 13.03 8.75
N HIS A 122 5.29 13.89 9.16
CA HIS A 122 4.09 13.42 9.87
C HIS A 122 3.18 12.55 9.00
N MET A 123 3.10 12.82 7.69
CA MET A 123 2.32 12.02 6.74
C MET A 123 3.01 10.69 6.45
N GLN A 124 4.34 10.70 6.26
CA GLN A 124 5.14 9.47 6.12
C GLN A 124 5.02 8.58 7.37
N LYS A 125 5.05 9.17 8.56
CA LYS A 125 4.77 8.46 9.82
C LYS A 125 3.35 7.87 9.82
N MET A 126 2.34 8.60 9.35
CA MET A 126 0.96 8.09 9.24
C MET A 126 0.82 6.95 8.22
N LEU A 127 1.49 7.05 7.07
CA LEU A 127 1.48 6.03 6.02
C LEU A 127 2.09 4.71 6.50
N VAL A 128 3.22 4.81 7.21
CA VAL A 128 4.02 3.64 7.60
C VAL A 128 3.60 3.08 8.96
N GLN A 129 3.03 3.91 9.84
CA GLN A 129 2.76 3.65 11.28
C GLN A 129 3.45 2.40 11.83
N VAL A 130 4.79 2.48 11.87
CA VAL A 130 5.64 1.66 12.72
C VAL A 130 5.67 2.36 14.07
N TYR A 131 5.05 1.78 15.08
CA TYR A 131 5.32 2.18 16.46
C TYR A 131 6.70 1.67 16.81
N HIS A 132 7.64 2.58 17.00
CA HIS A 132 8.69 2.38 17.97
C HIS A 132 8.45 3.40 19.06
N ALA A 133 7.91 2.93 20.18
CA ALA A 133 8.10 3.57 21.45
C ALA A 133 8.10 2.46 22.49
N TYR A 134 9.28 2.20 23.04
CA TYR A 134 9.44 1.64 24.38
C TYR A 134 8.49 2.39 25.31
N ASN A 135 7.27 1.90 25.53
CA ASN A 135 6.52 2.01 26.77
C ASN A 135 5.14 1.36 26.60
N TYR A 136 4.97 0.34 27.42
CA TYR A 136 3.72 -0.33 27.77
C TYR A 136 2.55 0.67 27.91
N ILE A 137 1.40 0.33 27.30
CA ILE A 137 0.02 0.41 27.87
C ILE A 137 -1.07 0.45 26.78
N PHE A 138 -0.77 0.72 25.51
CA PHE A 138 -1.74 0.53 24.41
C PHE A 138 -1.10 -0.25 23.26
N ASN A 139 -1.23 -1.58 23.31
CA ASN A 139 -0.81 -2.49 22.24
C ASN A 139 -1.68 -2.30 20.99
N PHE A 140 -1.06 -2.56 19.84
CA PHE A 140 -1.58 -2.67 18.46
C PHE A 140 -1.36 -1.48 17.52
N PRO A 141 -0.10 -1.26 17.07
CA PRO A 141 0.13 -0.49 15.85
C PRO A 141 -0.17 -1.35 14.63
N GLU A 142 -1.39 -1.23 14.14
CA GLU A 142 -1.77 -1.84 12.87
C GLU A 142 -1.21 -1.02 11.71
N LYS A 143 -0.37 -1.74 10.96
CA LYS A 143 0.62 -1.28 10.03
C LYS A 143 0.00 -1.20 8.62
N LEU A 144 -0.89 -0.22 8.41
CA LEU A 144 -1.77 -0.13 7.22
C LEU A 144 -1.04 -0.36 5.89
N LEU A 145 -0.02 0.44 5.58
CA LEU A 145 0.75 0.29 4.34
C LEU A 145 2.08 -0.42 4.55
N TYR A 146 2.50 -0.69 5.78
CA TYR A 146 3.75 -1.40 5.99
C TYR A 146 3.73 -2.80 5.37
N TRP A 147 2.60 -3.52 5.45
CA TRP A 147 2.47 -4.79 4.74
C TRP A 147 2.55 -4.60 3.23
N ASP A 148 2.06 -3.49 2.68
CA ASP A 148 2.27 -3.17 1.27
C ASP A 148 3.76 -2.92 0.94
N TYR A 149 4.51 -2.23 1.81
CA TYR A 149 5.96 -2.08 1.62
C TYR A 149 6.69 -3.43 1.68
N VAL A 150 6.33 -4.29 2.65
CA VAL A 150 6.95 -5.61 2.84
C VAL A 150 6.58 -6.59 1.73
N LEU A 151 5.28 -6.73 1.40
CA LEU A 151 4.78 -7.69 0.42
C LEU A 151 5.24 -7.37 -1.01
N PHE A 152 5.41 -6.09 -1.32
CA PHE A 152 5.83 -5.64 -2.65
C PHE A 152 7.31 -5.25 -2.74
N ASP A 153 8.08 -5.47 -1.68
CA ASP A 153 9.53 -5.25 -1.63
C ASP A 153 9.94 -3.79 -1.93
N TYR A 154 9.21 -2.83 -1.35
CA TYR A 154 9.56 -1.41 -1.40
C TYR A 154 10.42 -1.01 -0.20
N PRO A 155 11.38 -0.08 -0.39
CA PRO A 155 12.09 0.49 0.75
C PRO A 155 11.10 1.21 1.67
N LEU A 156 11.20 0.92 2.96
CA LEU A 156 10.46 1.70 3.96
C LEU A 156 10.94 3.16 3.90
N PRO A 157 10.02 4.14 4.00
CA PRO A 157 10.40 5.54 4.10
C PRO A 157 11.37 5.77 5.26
N ASP A 158 12.38 6.61 5.04
CA ASP A 158 13.31 6.98 6.10
C ASP A 158 12.58 7.87 7.12
N LEU A 159 12.17 7.26 8.23
CA LEU A 159 11.46 7.94 9.33
C LEU A 159 12.40 8.43 10.43
N TYR A 160 13.72 8.19 10.29
CA TYR A 160 14.70 8.52 11.31
C TYR A 160 15.42 9.83 10.95
N GLU A 161 15.13 10.88 11.71
CA GLU A 161 16.19 11.83 12.02
C GLU A 161 17.17 11.09 12.96
N ALA A 162 18.41 10.94 12.52
CA ALA A 162 19.49 10.38 13.32
C ALA A 162 19.79 11.28 14.54
N HIS A 163 18.97 11.22 15.58
CA HIS A 163 19.28 11.77 16.89
C HIS A 163 19.70 10.63 17.83
N SER A 164 21.02 10.56 18.02
CA SER A 164 21.75 9.87 19.09
C SER A 164 21.52 8.36 19.25
N LEU A 165 22.25 7.57 18.46
CA LEU A 165 22.84 6.34 19.01
C LEU A 165 23.80 6.77 20.12
N SER A 166 23.30 6.81 21.36
CA SER A 166 24.12 6.93 22.56
C SER A 166 25.25 5.91 22.50
N SER A 167 26.47 6.37 22.77
CA SER A 167 27.75 5.67 22.67
C SER A 167 27.89 4.40 23.53
N SER A 168 26.83 3.90 24.16
CA SER A 168 26.87 2.77 25.08
C SER A 168 26.77 1.39 24.39
N ASN A 169 26.33 1.29 23.13
CA ASN A 169 26.16 -0.01 22.46
C ASN A 169 27.38 -0.47 21.62
N LYS A 170 28.47 0.31 21.57
CA LYS A 170 29.72 -0.11 20.91
C LYS A 170 30.61 -1.03 21.75
N LEU A 171 30.30 -1.23 23.04
CA LEU A 171 31.11 -2.03 23.96
C LEU A 171 30.66 -3.48 24.12
N LEU A 172 29.45 -3.85 23.68
CA LEU A 172 28.91 -5.20 23.87
C LEU A 172 29.11 -6.15 22.67
N LEU A 173 29.65 -5.66 21.54
CA LEU A 173 29.92 -6.47 20.34
C LEU A 173 31.40 -6.86 20.15
N ASN A 174 32.28 -6.50 21.10
CA ASN A 174 33.71 -6.83 21.02
C ASN A 174 34.17 -7.91 22.02
N ASN A 175 33.27 -8.50 22.81
CA ASN A 175 33.61 -9.45 23.87
C ASN A 175 33.09 -10.88 23.65
N GLU A 176 32.79 -11.27 22.41
CA GLU A 176 32.66 -12.69 22.06
C GLU A 176 33.70 -13.03 20.99
N LYS A 177 34.91 -13.34 21.48
CA LYS A 177 35.95 -14.09 20.78
C LYS A 177 36.55 -15.09 21.74
#